data_AF-A0A4Q7AMN5-F1
#
_entry.id   AF-A0A4Q7AMN5-F1
#
_cell.length_a   1.000
_cell.length_b   1.000
_cell.length_c   1.000
_cell.angle_alpha   90.00
_cell.angle_beta   90.00
_cell.angle_gamma   90.00
#
_symmetry.space_group_name_H-M   'P 1'
#
loop_
_entity.id
_entity.type
_entity.pdbx_description
1 polymer ?
#
loop_
_entity_poly.entity_id
_entity_poly.type
_entity_poly.pdbx_seq_one_letter_code
_entity_poly.pdbx_strand_id
1 'polypeptide(L)' 'MRDSLLQKQADYIRTQVRMPPDLHEAASQYAKENGMSLNAVINMFVESGLNPKNNNPIQDTSKLSDEIADKIVERLNQK' A
#
# COMPACT_ATOMS: atom_id res chain seq x y z
N MET A 1 18.79 3.12 35.56
CA MET A 1 18.02 2.52 34.46
C MET A 1 17.21 3.60 33.73
N ARG A 2 17.87 4.47 32.94
CA ARG A 2 17.19 5.52 32.14
C ARG A 2 17.69 5.55 30.68
N ASP A 3 18.36 4.50 30.21
CA ASP A 3 19.06 4.51 28.93
C ASP A 3 18.33 3.74 27.80
N SER A 4 17.17 3.12 28.05
CA SER A 4 16.46 2.31 27.04
C SER A 4 15.36 3.06 26.26
N LEU A 5 15.06 4.32 26.59
CA LEU A 5 14.06 5.12 25.86
C LEU A 5 14.65 5.90 24.67
N LEU A 6 15.98 5.91 24.53
CA LEU A 6 16.72 6.38 23.34
C LEU A 6 16.94 5.25 22.31
N GLN A 7 16.49 4.03 22.63
CA GLN A 7 16.74 2.84 21.84
C GLN A 7 15.84 2.85 20.60
N LYS A 8 16.45 3.11 19.44
CA LYS A 8 15.84 3.34 18.11
C LYS A 8 15.20 4.72 17.93
N GLN A 9 15.97 5.80 18.07
CA GLN A 9 15.81 6.88 17.10
C GLN A 9 16.12 6.22 15.74
N ALA A 10 15.07 5.81 15.03
CA ALA A 10 15.18 4.92 13.88
C ALA A 10 16.30 5.42 12.95
N ASP A 11 17.27 4.55 12.66
CA ASP A 11 18.38 4.81 11.73
C ASP A 11 17.80 4.97 10.31
N TYR A 12 17.06 6.05 10.08
CA TYR A 12 16.52 6.37 8.79
C TYR A 12 17.68 6.88 7.94
N ILE A 13 18.15 6.02 7.05
CA ILE A 13 19.16 6.39 6.07
C ILE A 13 18.49 7.36 5.08
N ARG A 14 18.95 8.61 5.08
CA ARG A 14 18.51 9.61 4.11
C ARG A 14 19.20 9.32 2.78
N THR A 15 18.43 8.83 1.82
CA THR A 15 18.92 8.57 0.46
C THR A 15 18.44 9.65 -0.49
N GLN A 16 19.35 10.18 -1.31
CA GLN A 16 18.97 11.04 -2.43
C GLN A 16 18.63 10.18 -3.64
N VAL A 17 17.36 10.20 -4.06
CA VAL A 17 16.90 9.46 -5.24
C VAL A 17 16.91 10.40 -6.45
N ARG A 18 17.68 10.04 -7.49
CA ARG A 18 17.63 10.74 -8.79
C ARG A 18 16.51 10.16 -9.63
N MET A 19 15.53 10.98 -9.98
CA MET A 19 14.40 10.58 -10.82
C MET A 19 14.41 11.35 -12.14
N PRO A 20 14.03 10.70 -13.26
CA PRO A 20 13.69 11.41 -14.48
C PRO A 20 12.61 12.48 -14.25
N PRO A 21 12.63 13.61 -14.98
CA PRO A 21 11.66 14.69 -14.80
C PRO A 21 10.20 14.20 -14.91
N ASP A 22 9.91 13.38 -15.92
CA ASP A 22 8.56 12.87 -16.19
C ASP A 22 8.01 12.03 -15.03
N LEU A 23 8.85 11.19 -14.42
CA LEU A 23 8.45 10.36 -13.27
C LEU A 23 8.27 11.18 -12.00
N HIS A 24 9.10 12.21 -11.82
CA HIS A 24 8.94 13.14 -10.71
C HIS A 24 7.61 13.91 -10.84
N GLU A 25 7.27 14.38 -12.04
CA GLU A 25 6.01 15.07 -12.30
C GLU A 25 4.80 14.15 -12.06
N ALA A 26 4.83 12.93 -12.59
CA ALA A 26 3.77 11.93 -12.38
C ALA A 26 3.57 11.61 -10.88
N ALA A 27 4.65 11.40 -10.13
CA ALA A 27 4.57 11.15 -8.69
C ALA A 27 4.07 12.37 -7.92
N SER A 28 4.46 13.59 -8.33
CA SER A 28 4.00 14.84 -7.73
C SER A 28 2.51 15.07 -7.97
N GLN A 29 2.03 14.79 -9.17
CA GLN A 29 0.62 14.90 -9.49
C GLN A 29 -0.22 13.87 -8.71
N TYR A 30 0.22 12.61 -8.68
CA TYR A 30 -0.42 11.57 -7.87
C TYR A 30 -0.50 11.95 -6.39
N ALA A 31 0.58 12.53 -5.85
CA ALA A 31 0.61 13.01 -4.47
C ALA A 31 -0.43 14.11 -4.22
N LYS A 32 -0.56 15.08 -5.13
CA LYS A 32 -1.56 16.15 -5.03
C LYS A 32 -2.98 15.63 -5.08
N GLU A 33 -3.28 14.74 -6.03
CA GLU A 33 -4.62 14.18 -6.22
C GLU A 33 -5.08 13.35 -5.03
N ASN A 34 -4.16 12.66 -4.35
CA ASN A 34 -4.45 11.79 -3.22
C ASN A 34 -4.22 12.46 -1.85
N GLY A 35 -3.86 13.75 -1.81
CA GLY A 35 -3.56 14.46 -0.56
C GLY A 35 -2.37 13.88 0.20
N MET A 36 -1.43 13.24 -0.49
CA MET A 36 -0.25 12.57 0.07
C MET A 36 1.00 13.43 -0.08
N SER A 37 2.01 13.17 0.76
CA SER A 37 3.35 13.74 0.54
C SER A 37 4.06 12.99 -0.58
N LEU A 38 4.92 13.68 -1.33
CA LEU A 38 5.73 13.07 -2.39
C LEU A 38 6.58 11.90 -1.84
N ASN A 39 7.13 12.03 -0.63
CA ASN A 39 7.89 10.97 0.02
C ASN A 39 7.04 9.72 0.30
N ALA A 40 5.78 9.91 0.72
CA ALA A 40 4.86 8.79 0.96
C ALA A 40 4.56 8.03 -0.34
N VAL A 41 4.34 8.76 -1.43
CA VAL A 41 4.11 8.18 -2.76
C VAL A 41 5.33 7.43 -3.27
N ILE A 42 6.53 8.00 -3.12
CA ILE A 42 7.78 7.34 -3.52
C ILE A 42 7.97 6.04 -2.73
N ASN A 43 7.79 6.07 -1.40
CA ASN A 43 7.90 4.86 -0.58
C ASN A 43 6.89 3.79 -1.02
N MET A 44 5.63 4.17 -1.28
CA MET A 44 4.59 3.27 -1.73
C MET A 44 4.92 2.62 -3.08
N PHE A 45 5.46 3.37 -4.03
CA PHE A 45 5.88 2.83 -5.32
C PHE A 45 7.07 1.88 -5.18
N VAL A 46 8.03 2.21 -4.31
CA VAL A 46 9.17 1.33 -4.01
C VAL A 46 8.71 0.04 -3.35
N GLU A 47 7.82 0.11 -2.35
CA GLU A 47 7.24 -1.06 -1.68
C GLU A 47 6.45 -1.94 -2.64
N SER A 48 5.68 -1.32 -3.53
CA SER A 48 4.88 -2.01 -4.55
C SER A 48 5.77 -2.68 -5.61
N GLY A 49 6.87 -2.05 -6.01
CA GLY A 49 7.85 -2.60 -6.95
C GLY A 49 8.68 -3.73 -6.36
N LEU A 50 9.01 -3.67 -5.06
CA LEU A 50 9.77 -4.70 -4.35
C LEU A 50 8.93 -5.93 -3.99
N ASN A 51 7.60 -5.80 -3.96
CA ASN A 51 6.70 -6.87 -3.58
C ASN A 51 5.80 -7.32 -4.74
N PRO A 52 6.36 -8.07 -5.72
CA PRO A 52 5.63 -8.50 -6.91
C PRO A 52 4.43 -9.42 -6.60
N LYS A 53 4.30 -9.91 -5.36
CA LYS A 53 3.16 -10.71 -4.90
C LYS A 53 1.87 -9.90 -4.73
N ASN A 54 1.94 -8.57 -4.68
CA ASN A 54 0.76 -7.69 -4.67
C ASN A 54 0.37 -7.22 -6.09
N ASN A 55 1.17 -7.53 -7.10
CA ASN A 55 0.77 -7.45 -8.51
C ASN A 55 0.00 -8.72 -8.89
N ASN A 56 -1.05 -9.06 -8.14
CA ASN A 56 -2.09 -9.93 -8.68
C ASN A 56 -3.06 -9.02 -9.45
N PRO A 57 -2.92 -8.86 -10.79
CA PRO A 57 -4.07 -8.47 -11.56
C PRO A 57 -5.08 -9.62 -11.41
N ILE A 58 -6.30 -9.28 -11.00
CA ILE A 58 -7.44 -10.17 -10.86
C ILE A 58 -7.44 -10.91 -9.50
N GLN A 59 -8.02 -10.28 -8.48
CA GLN A 59 -8.88 -11.07 -7.58
C GLN A 59 -9.91 -11.72 -8.49
N ASP A 60 -9.88 -13.04 -8.60
CA ASP A 60 -10.85 -13.81 -9.37
C ASP A 60 -12.24 -13.63 -8.73
N THR A 61 -12.93 -12.55 -9.11
CA THR A 61 -14.23 -12.18 -8.56
C THR A 61 -15.31 -13.19 -8.93
N SER A 62 -15.01 -14.16 -9.80
CA SER A 62 -15.92 -15.24 -10.13
C SER A 62 -16.31 -16.08 -8.91
N LYS A 63 -15.43 -16.16 -7.89
CA LYS A 63 -15.70 -16.91 -6.65
C LYS A 63 -16.36 -16.08 -5.56
N LEU A 64 -16.33 -14.76 -5.68
CA LEU A 64 -16.93 -13.86 -4.69
C LEU A 64 -18.48 -13.91 -4.76
N SER A 65 -19.06 -14.14 -5.94
CA SER A 65 -20.53 -14.27 -6.07
C SER A 65 -21.06 -15.47 -5.29
N ASP A 66 -20.36 -16.59 -5.39
CA ASP A 66 -20.78 -17.85 -4.79
C ASP A 66 -20.60 -17.80 -3.27
N GLU A 67 -19.46 -17.27 -2.79
CA GLU A 67 -19.24 -17.04 -1.36
C GLU A 67 -20.26 -16.07 -0.74
N ILE A 68 -20.69 -15.04 -1.47
CA ILE A 68 -21.72 -14.11 -1.00
C ILE A 68 -23.08 -14.80 -0.95
N ALA A 69 -23.43 -15.58 -1.97
CA ALA A 69 -24.70 -16.31 -2.03
C ALA A 69 -24.81 -17.33 -0.89
N ASP A 70 -23.78 -18.13 -0.65
CA ASP A 70 -23.75 -19.12 0.42
C ASP A 70 -23.92 -18.47 1.80
N LYS A 71 -23.26 -17.32 2.02
CA LYS A 71 -23.33 -16.58 3.29
C LYS A 71 -24.68 -15.91 3.53
N ILE A 72 -25.40 -15.54 2.47
CA ILE A 72 -26.78 -15.04 2.56
C ILE A 72 -27.72 -16.19 2.95
N VAL A 73 -27.57 -17.37 2.34
CA VAL A 73 -28.39 -18.54 2.64
C VAL A 73 -28.21 -18.99 4.09
N GLU A 74 -26.98 -19.04 4.60
CA GLU A 74 -26.73 -19.33 6.02
C GLU A 74 -27.48 -18.37 6.96
N ARG A 75 -27.47 -17.06 6.67
CA ARG A 75 -28.13 -16.06 7.51
C ARG A 75 -29.65 -16.12 7.45
N LEU A 76 -30.22 -16.56 6.33
CA LEU A 76 -31.68 -16.72 6.18
C LEU A 76 -32.18 -17.96 6.91
N ASN A 77 -31.38 -19.03 7.00
CA ASN A 77 -31.73 -20.26 7.72
C ASN A 77 -31.51 -20.18 9.24
N GLN A 78 -30.92 -19.10 9.74
CA GLN A 78 -30.73 -18.84 11.18
C GLN A 78 -31.88 -18.03 11.81
N LYS A 79 -32.93 -17.70 11.05
CA LYS A 79 -34.16 -17.06 11.50
C LYS A 79 -35.30 -18.07 11.62
#